data_AF-A0A7C5RE22-F1
#
_entry.id   AF-A0A7C5RE22-F1
#
_cell.length_a   1.000
_cell.length_b   1.000
_cell.length_c   1.000
_cell.angle_alpha   90.00
_cell.angle_beta   90.00
_cell.angle_gamma   90.00
#
_symmetry.space_group_name_H-M   'P 1'
#
loop_
_entity.id
_entity.type
_entity.pdbx_description
1 polymer ?
#
loop_
_entity_poly.entity_id
_entity_poly.type
_entity_poly.pdbx_seq_one_letter_code
_entity_poly.pdbx_strand_id
1 'polypeptide(L)'
;MDALALFPVVQAITGTTPRGGGTWRWILREYPESLFRSGRPVMVQALHFKDYPSVTGKHLARWRSKPLRVHYNGALGLDYRASIFVDSGGYLFLGGEPPALKAFGLTDPLEVFRLVLDLVDAP
;
A
#
# COMPACT_ATOMS: atom_id res chain seq x y z
N MET A 1 17.79 25.78 -1.58
CA MET A 1 16.91 25.03 -2.50
C MET A 1 16.74 23.67 -1.89
N ASP A 2 15.52 23.31 -1.49
CA ASP A 2 15.23 21.92 -1.14
C ASP A 2 15.50 21.07 -2.39
N ALA A 3 16.36 20.07 -2.25
CA ALA A 3 16.65 19.15 -3.33
C ALA A 3 15.37 18.43 -3.74
N LEU A 4 15.14 18.30 -5.04
CA LEU A 4 14.01 17.56 -5.58
C LEU A 4 14.02 16.13 -5.01
N ALA A 5 13.04 15.80 -4.16
CA ALA A 5 12.96 14.50 -3.53
C ALA A 5 12.15 13.54 -4.40
N LEU A 6 12.79 12.48 -4.89
CA LEU A 6 12.11 11.37 -5.57
C LEU A 6 11.79 10.28 -4.54
N PHE A 7 10.51 9.94 -4.41
CA PHE A 7 10.08 8.84 -3.55
C PHE A 7 9.89 7.56 -4.38
N PRO A 8 10.40 6.41 -3.92
CA PRO A 8 10.13 5.14 -4.58
C PRO A 8 8.63 4.84 -4.52
N VAL A 9 8.06 4.49 -5.66
CA VAL A 9 6.70 3.97 -5.75
C VAL A 9 6.73 2.48 -5.42
N VAL A 10 5.93 2.05 -4.45
CA VAL A 10 5.96 0.70 -3.91
C VAL A 10 4.58 0.05 -3.89
N GLN A 11 4.60 -1.28 -3.91
CA GLN A 11 3.40 -2.10 -3.70
C GLN A 11 3.51 -2.74 -2.31
N ALA A 12 2.73 -2.23 -1.36
CA ALA A 12 2.79 -2.60 0.05
C ALA A 12 1.81 -3.73 0.45
N ILE A 13 0.85 -4.06 -0.40
CA ILE A 13 -0.19 -5.08 -0.23
C ILE A 13 0.02 -6.14 -1.31
N THR A 14 1.00 -7.01 -1.07
CA THR A 14 1.44 -8.03 -2.04
C THR A 14 0.97 -9.45 -1.67
N GLY A 15 0.10 -9.54 -0.67
CA GLY A 15 -0.48 -10.78 -0.19
C GLY A 15 -1.37 -10.57 1.03
N THR A 16 -1.63 -11.65 1.76
CA THR A 16 -2.60 -11.66 2.87
C THR A 16 -2.05 -11.09 4.17
N THR A 17 -0.75 -10.82 4.25
CA THR A 17 -0.05 -10.28 5.43
C THR A 17 1.11 -9.36 5.02
N PRO A 18 1.64 -8.54 5.95
CA PRO A 18 2.87 -7.75 5.74
C PRO A 18 4.13 -8.59 5.51
N ARG A 19 4.04 -9.91 5.78
CA ARG A 19 5.06 -10.89 5.42
C ARG A 19 4.98 -11.35 3.97
N GLY A 20 4.19 -10.68 3.11
CA GLY A 20 3.96 -11.03 1.71
C GLY A 20 5.20 -11.47 0.93
N GLY A 21 4.98 -12.20 -0.17
CA GLY A 21 6.02 -12.90 -0.93
C GLY A 21 6.65 -12.08 -2.06
N GLY A 22 7.53 -12.76 -2.81
CA GLY A 22 8.16 -12.21 -4.02
C GLY A 22 9.20 -11.13 -3.74
N THR A 23 9.50 -10.33 -4.77
CA THR A 23 10.56 -9.31 -4.74
C THR A 23 10.32 -8.24 -3.67
N TRP A 24 9.05 -7.92 -3.40
CA TRP A 24 8.68 -6.88 -2.43
C TRP A 24 9.09 -7.18 -1.00
N ARG A 25 9.28 -8.44 -0.61
CA ARG A 25 9.83 -8.74 0.73
C ARG A 25 11.22 -8.13 0.91
N TRP A 26 12.06 -8.28 -0.11
CA TRP A 26 13.45 -7.82 -0.11
C TRP A 26 13.53 -6.30 -0.24
N ILE A 27 12.65 -5.69 -1.05
CA ILE A 27 12.60 -4.24 -1.22
C ILE A 27 12.08 -3.55 0.05
N LEU A 28 11.03 -4.09 0.66
CA LEU A 28 10.34 -3.40 1.75
C LEU A 28 10.97 -3.66 3.11
N ARG A 29 11.44 -4.89 3.40
CA ARG A 29 11.69 -5.27 4.80
C ARG A 29 12.75 -6.33 5.12
N GLU A 30 13.36 -7.03 4.17
CA GLU A 30 14.24 -8.16 4.52
C GLU A 30 15.63 -7.73 5.00
N TYR A 31 16.18 -6.67 4.41
CA TYR A 31 17.52 -6.17 4.67
C TYR A 31 17.49 -4.83 5.43
N PRO A 32 18.54 -4.46 6.18
CA PRO A 32 18.60 -3.16 6.86
C PRO A 32 18.32 -1.96 5.94
N GLU A 33 18.69 -2.08 4.67
CA GLU A 33 18.62 -1.07 3.61
C GLU A 33 17.26 -1.07 2.91
N SER A 34 16.42 -2.08 3.18
CA SER A 34 15.06 -2.13 2.67
C SER A 34 14.27 -0.90 3.13
N LEU A 35 13.30 -0.48 2.33
CA LEU A 35 12.66 0.84 2.46
C LEU A 35 12.03 1.09 3.84
N PHE A 36 11.33 0.11 4.41
CA PHE A 36 10.71 0.26 5.73
C PHE A 36 11.67 0.05 6.89
N ARG A 37 12.73 -0.76 6.72
CA ARG A 37 13.76 -0.93 7.75
C ARG A 37 14.67 0.30 7.85
N SER A 38 15.03 0.89 6.72
CA SER A 38 15.91 2.06 6.64
C SER A 38 15.19 3.39 6.86
N GLY A 39 13.87 3.39 7.08
CA GLY A 39 13.12 4.62 7.34
C GLY A 39 13.03 5.54 6.13
N ARG A 40 12.98 5.01 4.91
CA ARG A 40 12.83 5.82 3.69
C ARG A 40 11.36 6.16 3.43
N PRO A 41 11.00 7.42 3.14
CA PRO A 41 9.64 7.74 2.72
C PRO A 41 9.29 7.07 1.40
N VAL A 42 8.03 6.68 1.22
CA VAL A 42 7.58 5.96 0.02
C VAL A 42 6.25 6.52 -0.50
N MET A 43 5.96 6.26 -1.77
CA MET A 43 4.62 6.41 -2.32
C MET A 43 4.02 5.02 -2.58
N VAL A 44 2.79 4.79 -2.13
CA VAL A 44 2.05 3.54 -2.36
C VAL A 44 0.92 3.81 -3.33
N GLN A 45 0.85 3.05 -4.42
CA GLN A 45 -0.30 3.12 -5.32
C GLN A 45 -1.47 2.32 -4.72
N ALA A 46 -2.55 2.93 -4.26
CA ALA A 46 -3.61 2.28 -3.48
C ALA A 46 -4.19 1.00 -4.12
N LEU A 47 -4.28 0.95 -5.45
CA LEU A 47 -4.97 -0.11 -6.18
C LEU A 47 -4.06 -1.27 -6.66
N HIS A 48 -2.77 -1.31 -6.32
CA HIS A 48 -1.85 -2.35 -6.79
C HIS A 48 -2.22 -3.77 -6.32
N PHE A 49 -2.96 -3.91 -5.21
CA PHE A 49 -3.33 -5.21 -4.65
C PHE A 49 -4.14 -6.06 -5.62
N LYS A 50 -4.82 -5.44 -6.59
CA LYS A 50 -5.61 -6.13 -7.63
C LYS A 50 -4.74 -7.04 -8.52
N ASP A 51 -3.44 -6.75 -8.59
CA ASP A 51 -2.47 -7.47 -9.40
C ASP A 51 -1.92 -8.71 -8.66
N TYR A 52 -2.37 -8.95 -7.42
CA TYR A 52 -1.97 -10.08 -6.59
C TYR A 52 -3.12 -11.07 -6.42
N PRO A 53 -3.08 -12.24 -7.08
CA PRO A 53 -4.15 -13.24 -7.00
C PRO A 53 -4.43 -13.76 -5.59
N SER A 54 -3.47 -13.62 -4.67
CA SER A 54 -3.62 -14.02 -3.27
C SER A 54 -4.42 -13.02 -2.43
N VAL A 55 -4.62 -11.78 -2.92
CA VAL A 55 -5.41 -10.77 -2.24
C VAL A 55 -6.85 -10.85 -2.74
N THR A 56 -7.78 -10.97 -1.80
CA THR A 56 -9.22 -10.98 -2.06
C THR A 56 -9.88 -9.84 -1.30
N GLY A 57 -11.17 -9.56 -1.52
CA GLY A 57 -11.90 -8.54 -0.75
C GLY A 57 -11.81 -8.73 0.77
N LYS A 58 -11.86 -9.97 1.27
CA LYS A 58 -11.66 -10.28 2.70
C LYS A 58 -10.27 -9.86 3.19
N HIS A 59 -9.23 -10.10 2.38
CA HIS A 59 -7.87 -9.70 2.72
C HIS A 59 -7.70 -8.19 2.67
N LEU A 60 -8.30 -7.51 1.68
CA LEU A 60 -8.28 -6.05 1.61
C LEU A 60 -9.00 -5.43 2.83
N ALA A 61 -10.14 -5.98 3.26
CA ALA A 61 -10.82 -5.52 4.47
C ALA A 61 -9.92 -5.60 5.72
N ARG A 62 -9.10 -6.65 5.84
CA ARG A 62 -8.08 -6.72 6.89
C ARG A 62 -7.01 -5.64 6.72
N TRP A 63 -6.53 -5.39 5.51
CA TRP A 63 -5.56 -4.33 5.27
C TRP A 63 -6.10 -2.94 5.61
N ARG A 64 -7.39 -2.71 5.37
CA ARG A 64 -8.09 -1.45 5.68
C ARG A 64 -8.40 -1.25 7.16
N SER A 65 -8.25 -2.28 8.01
CA SER A 65 -8.64 -2.17 9.42
C SER A 65 -7.70 -1.30 10.27
N LYS A 66 -6.55 -0.91 9.71
CA LYS A 66 -5.56 -0.02 10.32
C LYS A 66 -4.60 0.51 9.24
N PRO A 67 -3.91 1.64 9.50
CA PRO A 67 -2.92 2.18 8.57
C PRO A 67 -1.82 1.17 8.19
N LEU A 68 -1.25 1.32 6.99
CA LEU A 68 -0.19 0.45 6.48
C LEU A 68 0.98 0.32 7.45
N ARG A 69 1.42 1.46 8.03
CA ARG A 69 2.51 1.50 8.99
C ARG A 69 2.26 0.56 10.18
N VAL A 70 1.05 0.56 10.73
CA VAL A 70 0.69 -0.26 11.90
C VAL A 70 0.79 -1.76 11.57
N HIS A 71 0.44 -2.15 10.35
CA HIS A 71 0.62 -3.53 9.90
C HIS A 71 2.09 -3.92 9.83
N TYR A 72 2.92 -3.09 9.20
CA TYR A 72 4.35 -3.38 9.03
C TYR A 72 5.12 -3.34 10.35
N ASN A 73 4.91 -2.34 11.19
CA ASN A 73 5.55 -2.25 12.51
C ASN A 73 5.09 -3.41 13.41
N GLY A 74 3.78 -3.68 13.49
CA GLY A 74 3.25 -4.71 14.38
C GLY A 74 3.59 -6.15 13.97
N ALA A 75 3.50 -6.50 12.68
CA ALA A 75 3.70 -7.89 12.23
C ALA A 75 5.17 -8.31 12.13
N LEU A 76 6.08 -7.34 12.06
CA LEU A 76 7.50 -7.54 11.73
C LEU A 76 8.45 -6.94 12.78
N GLY A 77 7.93 -6.24 13.80
CA GLY A 77 8.75 -5.56 14.81
C GLY A 77 9.59 -4.42 14.22
N LEU A 78 9.10 -3.76 13.17
CA LEU A 78 9.77 -2.59 12.58
C LEU A 78 9.45 -1.33 13.39
N ASP A 79 10.35 -0.34 13.29
CA ASP A 79 10.13 1.02 13.79
C ASP A 79 10.10 2.03 12.63
N TYR A 80 9.23 1.76 11.64
CA TYR A 80 9.14 2.60 10.46
C TYR A 80 8.35 3.88 10.78
N ARG A 81 9.02 5.05 10.74
CA ARG A 81 8.47 6.38 11.09
C ARG A 81 8.40 7.39 9.94
N ALA A 82 8.92 7.04 8.76
CA ALA A 82 8.92 7.94 7.61
C ALA A 82 7.55 8.10 6.97
N SER A 83 7.37 9.14 6.14
CA SER A 83 6.10 9.42 5.46
C SER A 83 5.70 8.31 4.48
N ILE A 84 4.42 7.95 4.50
CA ILE A 84 3.78 7.10 3.49
C ILE A 84 2.81 7.99 2.72
N PHE A 85 3.12 8.27 1.46
CA PHE A 85 2.18 8.90 0.55
C PHE A 85 1.34 7.80 -0.11
N VAL A 86 0.05 8.03 -0.31
CA VAL A 86 -0.83 7.08 -1.00
C VAL A 86 -1.42 7.77 -2.23
N ASP A 87 -1.04 7.28 -3.40
CA ASP A 87 -1.67 7.65 -4.67
C ASP A 87 -2.93 6.82 -4.87
N SER A 88 -4.06 7.47 -5.16
CA SER A 88 -5.35 6.79 -5.32
C SER A 88 -5.38 5.83 -6.51
N GLY A 89 -4.51 6.01 -7.50
CA GLY A 89 -4.59 5.28 -8.76
C GLY A 89 -5.81 5.69 -9.59
N GLY A 90 -6.35 6.89 -9.35
CA GLY A 90 -7.53 7.44 -10.04
C GLY A 90 -7.39 7.50 -11.56
N TYR A 91 -6.16 7.48 -12.10
CA TYR A 91 -5.91 7.40 -13.54
C TYR A 91 -6.55 6.17 -14.20
N LEU A 92 -6.74 5.07 -13.45
CA LEU A 92 -7.37 3.85 -13.95
C LEU A 92 -8.84 4.05 -14.38
N PHE A 93 -9.49 5.11 -13.88
CA PHE A 93 -10.85 5.48 -14.25
C PHE A 93 -10.92 6.37 -15.51
N LEU A 94 -9.78 6.86 -16.01
CA LEU A 94 -9.73 7.74 -17.19
C LEU A 94 -9.74 6.97 -18.51
N GLY A 95 -9.48 5.66 -18.48
CA GLY A 95 -9.23 4.84 -19.68
C GLY A 95 -10.30 3.80 -20.03
N GLY A 96 -11.40 3.67 -19.26
CA GLY A 96 -12.46 2.69 -19.53
C GLY A 96 -13.09 2.11 -18.27
N GLU A 97 -13.76 0.95 -18.39
CA GLU A 97 -14.34 0.25 -17.25
C GLU A 97 -13.24 -0.05 -16.22
N PRO A 98 -13.41 0.36 -14.94
CA PRO A 98 -12.42 0.09 -13.91
C PRO A 98 -12.15 -1.42 -13.86
N PRO A 99 -10.90 -1.87 -13.62
CA PRO A 99 -10.60 -3.29 -13.41
C PRO A 99 -11.53 -3.86 -12.31
N ALA A 100 -11.63 -5.18 -12.16
CA ALA A 100 -12.59 -5.89 -11.28
C ALA A 100 -12.50 -5.57 -9.76
N LEU A 101 -12.59 -4.30 -9.39
CA LEU A 101 -12.55 -3.71 -8.07
C LEU A 101 -13.80 -4.07 -7.27
N LYS A 102 -14.91 -4.41 -7.96
CA LYS A 102 -16.12 -4.99 -7.36
C LYS A 102 -15.83 -6.23 -6.52
N ALA A 103 -14.89 -7.08 -6.95
CA ALA A 103 -14.47 -8.28 -6.20
C ALA A 103 -13.79 -7.95 -4.86
N PHE A 104 -13.40 -6.69 -4.68
CA PHE A 104 -12.78 -6.16 -3.47
C PHE A 104 -13.72 -5.26 -2.66
N GLY A 105 -14.99 -5.14 -3.05
CA GLY A 105 -15.94 -4.22 -2.44
C GLY A 105 -15.63 -2.76 -2.74
N LEU A 106 -15.09 -2.47 -3.93
CA LEU A 106 -14.81 -1.13 -4.44
C LEU A 106 -15.60 -0.94 -5.74
N THR A 107 -16.77 -0.35 -5.60
CA THR A 107 -17.82 -0.20 -6.59
C THR A 107 -17.99 1.24 -7.08
N ASP A 108 -17.50 2.23 -6.32
CA ASP A 108 -17.57 3.65 -6.67
C ASP A 108 -16.28 4.42 -6.31
N PRO A 109 -16.08 5.64 -6.84
CA PRO A 109 -14.89 6.44 -6.56
C PRO A 109 -14.71 6.85 -5.09
N LEU A 110 -15.79 6.98 -4.33
CA LEU A 110 -15.73 7.34 -2.90
C LEU A 110 -15.11 6.19 -2.10
N GLU A 111 -15.37 4.94 -2.46
CA GLU A 111 -14.75 3.78 -1.83
C GLU A 111 -13.24 3.72 -2.08
N VAL A 112 -12.76 4.17 -3.25
CA VAL A 112 -11.33 4.32 -3.52
C VAL A 112 -10.72 5.42 -2.66
N PHE A 113 -11.40 6.55 -2.51
CA PHE A 113 -10.95 7.62 -1.63
C PHE A 113 -10.88 7.15 -0.16
N ARG A 114 -11.89 6.43 0.32
CA ARG A 114 -11.87 5.82 1.66
C ARG A 114 -10.73 4.83 1.82
N LEU A 115 -10.46 4.00 0.80
CA LEU A 115 -9.29 3.12 0.82
C LEU A 115 -7.99 3.91 1.02
N VAL A 116 -7.80 5.03 0.30
CA VAL A 116 -6.60 5.87 0.49
C VAL A 116 -6.48 6.33 1.94
N LEU A 117 -7.58 6.80 2.53
CA LEU A 117 -7.63 7.24 3.93
C LEU A 117 -7.36 6.11 4.93
N ASP A 118 -7.86 4.90 4.66
CA ASP A 118 -7.65 3.72 5.50
C ASP A 118 -6.16 3.28 5.52
N LEU A 119 -5.39 3.59 4.47
CA LEU A 119 -4.00 3.15 4.30
C LEU A 119 -2.96 4.13 4.86
N VAL A 120 -3.27 5.42 4.91
CA VAL A 120 -2.40 6.44 5.52
C VAL A 120 -2.58 6.48 7.04
N ASP A 121 -1.58 7.00 7.76
CA ASP A 121 -1.81 7.34 9.16
C ASP A 121 -2.85 8.46 9.23
N ALA A 122 -3.78 8.36 10.19
CA ALA A 122 -4.66 9.49 10.48
C ALA A 122 -3.78 10.69 10.90
N PRO A 123 -4.16 11.92 10.49
CA PRO A 123 -3.43 13.14 10.87
C PRO A 123 -3.29 13.29 12.39
#